data_AF-A0A6P0Q4S8-F1
#
_entry.id   AF-A0A6P0Q4S8-F1
#
_cell.length_a   1.000
_cell.length_b   1.000
_cell.length_c   1.000
_cell.angle_alpha   90.00
_cell.angle_beta   90.00
_cell.angle_gamma   90.00
#
_symmetry.space_group_name_H-M   'P 1'
#
loop_
_entity.id
_entity.type
_entity.pdbx_description
1 polymer ?
#
loop_
_entity_poly.entity_id
_entity_poly.type
_entity_poly.pdbx_seq_one_letter_code
_entity_poly.pdbx_strand_id
1 'polypeptide(L)' 'VDYTEYKIDGDDNARNQMAERANGGRTVPQIFINNQHIGGCDELYDLDGKGQLESLLTQAAG' A
#
# COMPACT_ATOMS: atom_id res chain seq x y z
N VAL A 1 14.46 -2.61 -3.38
CA VAL A 1 13.04 -2.43 -3.73
C VAL A 1 12.84 -0.95 -3.98
N ASP A 2 12.55 -0.58 -5.22
CA ASP A 2 12.21 0.80 -5.54
C ASP A 2 10.75 1.03 -5.21
N TYR A 3 10.43 2.18 -4.62
CA TYR A 3 9.06 2.55 -4.27
C TYR A 3 8.84 4.05 -4.53
N THR A 4 7.58 4.41 -4.74
CA THR A 4 7.15 5.80 -4.87
C THR A 4 6.33 6.18 -3.64
N GLU A 5 6.76 7.21 -2.94
CA GLU A 5 5.99 7.80 -1.84
C GLU A 5 5.08 8.92 -2.37
N TYR A 6 3.80 8.86 -2.02
CA TYR A 6 2.84 9.93 -2.29
C TYR A 6 2.49 10.61 -0.97
N LYS A 7 3.02 11.81 -0.74
CA LYS A 7 2.69 12.62 0.44
C LYS A 7 1.35 13.31 0.21
N ILE A 8 0.39 13.00 1.07
CA ILE A 8 -1.00 13.50 0.97
C ILE A 8 -1.42 14.26 2.23
N ASP A 9 -0.46 14.64 3.07
CA ASP A 9 -0.71 15.38 4.31
C ASP A 9 -1.32 16.75 4.00
N GLY A 10 -2.49 17.02 4.58
CA GLY A 10 -3.23 18.25 4.35
C GLY A 10 -3.92 18.36 2.97
N ASP A 11 -3.80 17.33 2.11
CA ASP A 11 -4.52 17.26 0.84
C ASP A 11 -5.72 16.31 0.95
N ASP A 12 -6.88 16.89 1.24
CA ASP A 12 -8.13 16.14 1.36
C ASP A 12 -8.55 15.46 0.05
N ASN A 13 -8.21 16.05 -1.11
CA ASN A 13 -8.56 15.46 -2.40
C ASN A 13 -7.73 14.20 -2.65
N ALA A 14 -6.41 14.29 -2.48
CA ALA A 14 -5.52 13.14 -2.57
C ALA A 14 -5.86 12.07 -1.54
N ARG A 15 -6.28 12.46 -0.33
CA ARG A 15 -6.74 11.51 0.70
C ARG A 15 -8.02 10.78 0.31
N ASN A 16 -8.96 11.44 -0.34
CA ASN A 16 -10.17 10.79 -0.85
C ASN A 16 -9.86 9.83 -2.00
N GLN A 17 -8.99 10.22 -2.95
CA GLN A 17 -8.54 9.33 -4.02
C GLN A 17 -7.81 8.10 -3.48
N MET A 18 -6.94 8.28 -2.47
CA MET A 18 -6.28 7.17 -1.78
C MET A 18 -7.31 6.26 -1.12
N ALA A 19 -8.31 6.82 -0.42
CA ALA A 19 -9.34 6.03 0.26
C ALA A 19 -10.19 5.21 -0.71
N GLU A 20 -10.54 5.75 -1.88
CA GLU A 20 -11.24 4.99 -2.93
C GLU A 20 -10.44 3.77 -3.40
N ARG A 21 -9.11 3.91 -3.53
CA ARG A 21 -8.21 2.80 -3.88
C ARG A 21 -7.97 1.82 -2.72
N ALA A 22 -8.05 2.30 -1.48
CA ALA A 22 -7.76 1.55 -0.26
C ALA A 22 -9.02 0.92 0.37
N ASN A 23 -10.06 0.63 -0.43
CA ASN A 23 -11.34 0.07 0.05
C ASN A 23 -11.98 0.87 1.21
N GLY A 24 -11.82 2.20 1.18
CA GLY A 24 -12.32 3.12 2.22
C GLY A 24 -11.31 3.43 3.33
N GLY A 25 -10.11 2.85 3.32
CA GLY A 25 -9.05 3.15 4.29
C GLY A 25 -8.62 4.63 4.24
N ARG A 26 -8.66 5.35 5.37
CA ARG A 26 -8.32 6.79 5.45
C ARG A 26 -7.06 7.12 6.24
N THR A 27 -6.55 6.14 6.99
CA THR A 27 -5.32 6.26 7.77
C THR A 27 -4.12 6.15 6.85
N VAL A 28 -3.08 6.92 7.11
CA VAL A 28 -1.79 6.75 6.42
C VAL A 28 -0.85 5.96 7.34
N PRO A 29 0.04 5.12 6.80
CA PRO A 29 0.22 4.82 5.37
C PRO A 29 -0.85 3.87 4.81
N GLN A 30 -1.08 3.91 3.49
CA GLN A 30 -1.78 2.87 2.72
C GLN A 30 -0.81 2.35 1.66
N ILE A 31 -0.43 1.08 1.77
CA ILE A 31 0.61 0.44 0.98
C ILE A 31 -0.02 -0.35 -0.16
N PHE A 32 0.58 -0.20 -1.34
CA PHE A 32 0.20 -0.92 -2.54
C PHE A 32 1.44 -1.57 -3.15
N ILE A 33 1.36 -2.84 -3.53
CA ILE A 33 2.41 -3.57 -4.23
C ILE A 33 1.81 -4.11 -5.52
N ASN A 34 2.41 -3.81 -6.67
CA ASN A 34 1.89 -4.22 -7.99
C ASN A 34 0.40 -3.90 -8.20
N ASN A 35 0.00 -2.67 -7.84
CA ASN A 35 -1.40 -2.21 -7.87
C ASN A 35 -2.38 -2.94 -6.92
N GLN A 36 -1.92 -3.92 -6.15
CA GLN A 36 -2.71 -4.58 -5.11
C GLN A 36 -2.63 -3.79 -3.81
N HIS A 37 -3.78 -3.50 -3.20
CA HIS A 37 -3.86 -2.90 -1.86
C HIS A 37 -3.46 -3.93 -0.81
N ILE A 38 -2.48 -3.58 0.03
CA ILE A 38 -1.98 -4.45 1.11
C ILE A 38 -2.61 -4.06 2.45
N GLY A 39 -2.74 -2.75 2.71
CA GLY A 39 -3.19 -2.22 3.99
C GLY A 39 -2.22 -1.18 4.54
N GLY A 40 -2.14 -1.06 5.86
CA GLY A 40 -1.17 -0.23 6.56
C GLY A 40 0.11 -1.00 6.89
N CYS A 41 0.86 -0.48 7.87
CA CYS A 41 2.09 -1.11 8.34
C CYS A 41 1.85 -2.51 8.90
N ASP A 42 0.79 -2.70 9.69
CA ASP A 42 0.51 -3.97 10.37
C ASP A 42 0.28 -5.09 9.34
N GLU A 43 -0.53 -4.83 8.31
CA GLU A 43 -0.77 -5.81 7.25
C GLU A 43 0.50 -6.12 6.44
N LEU A 44 1.38 -5.12 6.23
CA LEU A 44 2.67 -5.35 5.58
C LEU A 44 3.55 -6.27 6.43
N TYR A 45 3.66 -6.02 7.74
CA TYR A 45 4.47 -6.83 8.64
C TYR A 45 3.91 -8.26 8.80
N ASP A 46 2.59 -8.40 8.86
CA ASP A 46 1.94 -9.72 8.89
C ASP A 46 2.24 -10.53 7.62
N LEU A 47 2.31 -9.85 6.48
CA LEU A 47 2.58 -10.48 5.17
C LEU A 47 4.06 -10.88 5.05
N ASP A 48 4.98 -10.09 5.60
CA ASP A 48 6.39 -10.43 5.73
C ASP A 48 6.61 -11.60 6.69
N GLY A 49 5.96 -11.59 7.86
CA GLY A 49 6.01 -12.67 8.84
C GLY A 49 5.51 -14.02 8.30
N LYS A 50 4.63 -13.99 7.28
CA LYS A 50 4.16 -15.19 6.55
C LYS A 50 5.10 -15.61 5.42
N GLY A 51 6.18 -14.88 5.15
CA GLY A 51 7.09 -15.11 4.03
C GLY A 51 6.49 -14.82 2.66
N GLN A 52 5.36 -14.10 2.60
CA GLN A 52 4.63 -13.82 1.36
C GLN A 52 5.08 -12.51 0.69
N LEU A 53 5.73 -11.62 1.44
CA LEU A 53 6.19 -10.32 0.94
C LEU A 53 7.15 -10.45 -0.22
N GLU A 54 8.17 -11.30 -0.10
CA GLU A 54 9.16 -11.51 -1.14
C GLU A 54 8.53 -11.99 -2.45
N SER A 55 7.53 -12.88 -2.35
CA SER A 55 6.80 -13.35 -3.54
C SER A 55 6.04 -12.22 -4.23
N LEU A 56 5.46 -11.27 -3.49
CA LEU A 56 4.77 -10.12 -4.08
C LEU A 56 5.76 -9.14 -4.70
N LEU A 57 6.89 -8.87 -4.04
CA LEU A 57 7.91 -7.93 -4.54
C LEU A 57 8.62 -8.44 -5.79
N THR A 58 8.77 -9.76 -5.92
CA THR A 58 9.41 -10.40 -7.09
C THR A 58 8.43 -10.71 -8.22
N GLN A 59 7.13 -10.62 -7.96
CA GLN A 59 6.11 -10.78 -8.99
C GLN A 59 6.18 -9.56 -9.92
N ALA A 60 6.88 -9.70 -11.05
CA ALA A 60 6.88 -8.68 -12.08
C ALA A 60 5.43 -8.43 -12.51
N ALA A 61 5.02 -7.15 -12.57
CA ALA A 61 3.80 -6.76 -13.26
C ALA A 61 3.89 -7.32 -14.69
N GLY A 62 3.14 -8.39 -14.95
CA GLY A 62 3.06 -9.03 -16.26
C GLY A 62 2.42 -8.12 -17.30
#